data_AF-A0A1C5FYC2-F1
#
_entry.id   AF-A0A1C5FYC2-F1
#
_cell.length_a   1.000
_cell.length_b   1.000
_cell.length_c   1.000
_cell.angle_alpha   90.00
_cell.angle_beta   90.00
_cell.angle_gamma   90.00
#
_symmetry.space_group_name_H-M   'P 1'
#
loop_
_entity.id
_entity.type
_entity.pdbx_description
1 polymer ?
#
loop_
_entity_poly.entity_id
_entity_poly.type
_entity_poly.pdbx_seq_one_letter_code
_entity_poly.pdbx_strand_id
1 'polypeptide(L)' 'AGEAGADLAIDGPLLAPGIGAQGATPADLPAVFGPAVRNVVPSVSRGVLRHGPDAASLVEAASRMADEVRAVAE' A
#
# COMPACT_ATOMS: atom_id res chain seq x y z
N ALA A 1 8.19 8.04 8.84
CA ALA A 1 6.93 8.41 8.18
C ALA A 1 6.17 9.41 9.06
N GLY A 2 5.43 10.35 8.46
CA GLY A 2 4.63 11.35 9.20
C GLY A 2 3.28 10.81 9.62
N GLU A 3 2.67 11.38 10.66
CA GLU A 3 1.31 11.04 11.09
C GLU A 3 0.27 11.52 10.08
N ALA A 4 -0.83 10.77 9.93
CA ALA A 4 -1.91 11.11 9.00
C ALA A 4 -2.62 12.45 9.30
N GLY A 5 -2.45 13.01 10.51
CA GLY A 5 -3.04 14.29 10.91
C GLY A 5 -4.56 14.31 11.01
N ALA A 6 -5.20 13.15 11.01
CA ALA A 6 -6.66 12.96 11.10
C ALA A 6 -6.98 11.71 11.93
N ASP A 7 -8.18 11.66 12.51
CA ASP A 7 -8.72 10.45 13.13
C ASP A 7 -9.12 9.45 12.06
N LEU A 8 -8.49 8.27 12.09
CA LEU A 8 -8.66 7.21 11.11
C LEU A 8 -9.55 6.06 11.61
N ALA A 9 -10.11 6.17 12.81
CA ALA A 9 -11.06 5.19 13.38
C ALA A 9 -12.46 5.32 12.77
N ILE A 10 -12.56 5.30 11.44
CA ILE A 10 -13.82 5.51 10.70
C ILE A 10 -14.62 4.21 10.47
N ASP A 11 -14.16 3.07 11.02
CA ASP A 11 -14.75 1.73 10.85
C ASP A 11 -15.01 1.31 9.38
N GLY A 12 -14.25 1.88 8.45
CA GLY A 12 -14.38 1.66 7.00
C GLY A 12 -13.03 1.63 6.29
N PRO A 13 -13.01 1.28 4.99
CA PRO A 13 -11.78 1.16 4.22
C PRO A 13 -11.11 2.52 3.98
N LEU A 14 -9.79 2.58 4.15
CA LEU A 14 -8.96 3.76 3.97
C LEU A 14 -8.10 3.65 2.73
N LEU A 15 -8.42 4.39 1.67
CA LEU A 15 -7.60 4.41 0.46
C LEU A 15 -6.25 5.13 0.74
N ALA A 16 -5.14 4.42 0.56
CA ALA A 16 -3.79 4.96 0.69
C ALA A 16 -3.10 5.06 -0.68
N PRO A 17 -3.16 6.21 -1.37
CA PRO A 17 -2.58 6.35 -2.69
C PRO A 17 -1.06 6.52 -2.66
N GLY A 18 -0.39 6.05 -3.71
CA GLY A 18 1.00 6.43 -4.00
C GLY A 18 2.06 5.53 -3.37
N ILE A 19 1.69 4.35 -2.90
CA ILE A 19 2.64 3.34 -2.41
C ILE A 19 3.61 2.96 -3.55
N GLY A 20 4.90 2.94 -3.22
CA GLY A 20 6.05 2.65 -4.08
C GLY A 20 6.56 3.82 -4.93
N ALA A 21 5.70 4.76 -5.36
CA ALA A 21 6.10 5.83 -6.28
C ALA A 21 6.45 7.16 -5.60
N GLN A 22 5.85 7.44 -4.45
CA GLN A 22 6.00 8.71 -3.72
C GLN A 22 7.04 8.61 -2.58
N GLY A 23 7.84 7.55 -2.56
CA GLY A 23 8.76 7.24 -1.46
C GLY A 23 8.11 6.54 -0.26
N ALA A 24 6.79 6.41 -0.23
CA ALA A 24 6.08 5.59 0.75
C ALA A 24 6.18 4.11 0.36
N THR A 25 6.72 3.29 1.24
CA THR A 25 6.79 1.83 1.10
C THR A 25 5.66 1.16 1.88
N PRO A 26 5.32 -0.11 1.61
CA PRO A 26 4.39 -0.85 2.47
C PRO A 26 4.80 -0.80 3.95
N ALA A 27 6.10 -0.84 4.25
CA ALA A 27 6.62 -0.75 5.61
C ALA A 27 6.31 0.57 6.34
N ASP A 28 5.94 1.63 5.62
CA ASP A 28 5.52 2.90 6.23
C ASP A 28 4.07 2.88 6.70
N LEU A 29 3.24 1.92 6.25
CA LEU A 29 1.81 1.87 6.54
C LEU A 29 1.49 1.82 8.05
N PRO A 30 2.15 0.98 8.88
CA PRO A 30 1.85 0.95 10.31
C PRO A 30 2.15 2.27 11.01
N ALA A 31 3.20 2.98 10.58
CA ALA A 31 3.58 4.27 11.16
C ALA A 31 2.62 5.40 10.81
N VAL A 32 1.99 5.35 9.63
CA VAL A 32 1.04 6.38 9.17
C VAL A 32 -0.38 6.12 9.67
N PHE A 33 -0.82 4.86 9.63
CA PHE A 33 -2.22 4.47 9.86
C PHE A 33 -2.47 3.83 11.24
N GLY A 34 -1.40 3.44 11.96
CA GLY A 34 -1.51 2.87 13.30
C GLY A 34 -2.48 1.68 13.35
N PRO A 35 -3.38 1.60 14.35
CA PRO A 35 -4.35 0.50 14.47
C PRO A 35 -5.31 0.36 13.27
N ALA A 36 -5.46 1.41 12.45
CA ALA A 36 -6.31 1.39 11.26
C ALA A 36 -5.64 0.73 10.05
N VAL A 37 -4.37 0.29 10.16
CA VAL A 37 -3.60 -0.34 9.06
C VAL A 37 -4.35 -1.53 8.43
N ARG A 38 -5.06 -2.32 9.24
CA ARG A 38 -5.91 -3.44 8.79
C ARG A 38 -7.06 -3.04 7.85
N ASN A 39 -7.45 -1.77 7.87
CA ASN A 39 -8.52 -1.23 7.02
C ASN A 39 -7.95 -0.48 5.80
N VAL A 40 -6.64 -0.44 5.63
CA VAL A 40 -6.01 0.30 4.53
C VAL A 40 -6.14 -0.48 3.22
N VAL A 41 -6.52 0.24 2.17
CA VAL A 41 -6.54 -0.22 0.78
C VAL A 41 -5.43 0.55 0.06
N PRO A 42 -4.20 0.01 -0.05
CA PRO A 42 -3.12 0.70 -0.71
C PRO A 42 -3.30 0.67 -2.24
N SER A 43 -3.10 1.83 -2.86
CA SER A 43 -3.18 2.01 -4.31
C SER A 43 -1.78 2.16 -4.91
N VAL A 44 -1.45 1.28 -5.86
CA VAL A 44 -0.15 1.19 -6.53
C VAL A 44 -0.35 1.27 -8.04
N SER A 45 0.34 2.20 -8.70
CA SER A 45 0.27 2.34 -10.16
C SER A 45 1.63 2.09 -10.81
N ARG A 46 2.54 3.08 -10.77
CA ARG A 46 3.86 2.99 -11.45
C ARG A 46 4.70 1.80 -10.98
N GLY A 47 4.56 1.39 -9.70
CA GLY A 47 5.27 0.24 -9.14
C GLY A 47 4.94 -1.09 -9.83
N VAL A 48 3.72 -1.23 -10.39
CA VAL A 48 3.29 -2.41 -11.17
C VAL A 48 3.41 -2.14 -12.66
N LEU A 49 2.83 -1.03 -13.14
CA LEU A 49 2.70 -0.74 -14.58
C LEU A 49 4.04 -0.63 -15.33
N ARG A 50 5.14 -0.30 -14.64
CA ARG A 50 6.49 -0.25 -15.24
C ARG A 50 7.03 -1.61 -15.67
N HIS A 51 6.46 -2.71 -15.18
CA HIS A 51 6.86 -4.08 -15.51
C HIS A 51 6.11 -4.64 -16.73
N GLY A 52 5.17 -3.87 -17.31
CA GLY A 52 4.52 -4.21 -18.57
C GLY A 52 5.43 -4.02 -19.80
N PRO A 53 4.95 -4.42 -20.99
CA PRO A 53 3.58 -4.85 -21.30
C PRO A 53 3.31 -6.35 -21.07
N ASP A 54 4.32 -7.12 -20.65
CA ASP A 54 4.14 -8.55 -20.42
C ASP A 54 3.19 -8.82 -19.24
N ALA A 55 2.16 -9.63 -19.47
CA ALA A 55 1.11 -9.89 -18.49
C ALA A 55 1.65 -10.68 -17.28
N ALA A 56 2.58 -11.62 -17.50
CA ALA A 56 3.18 -12.39 -16.40
C ALA A 56 4.00 -11.48 -15.48
N SER A 57 4.77 -10.55 -16.05
CA SER A 57 5.55 -9.56 -15.32
C SER A 57 4.67 -8.60 -14.51
N LEU A 58 3.50 -8.22 -15.05
CA LEU A 58 2.51 -7.41 -14.32
C LEU A 58 1.89 -8.16 -13.14
N VAL A 59 1.49 -9.42 -13.35
CA VAL A 59 0.93 -10.28 -12.29
C VAL A 59 1.95 -10.50 -11.18
N GLU A 60 3.20 -10.81 -11.54
CA GLU A 60 4.27 -11.02 -10.57
C GLU A 60 4.54 -9.76 -9.73
N ALA A 61 4.58 -8.58 -10.37
CA ALA A 61 4.75 -7.32 -9.66
C ALA A 61 3.59 -7.00 -8.72
N ALA A 62 2.35 -7.28 -9.14
CA ALA A 62 1.16 -7.09 -8.30
C ALA A 62 1.15 -8.05 -7.10
N SER A 63 1.48 -9.32 -7.32
CA SER A 63 1.56 -10.33 -6.25
C SER A 63 2.62 -9.98 -5.20
N ARG A 64 3.84 -9.62 -5.63
CA ARG A 64 4.91 -9.20 -4.70
C ARG A 64 4.46 -8.03 -3.82
N MET A 65 3.84 -7.02 -4.43
CA MET A 65 3.33 -5.87 -3.69
C MET A 65 2.22 -6.24 -2.70
N ALA A 66 1.31 -7.14 -3.08
CA ALA A 66 0.27 -7.62 -2.18
C ALA A 66 0.86 -8.38 -0.98
N ASP A 67 1.92 -9.16 -1.20
CA ASP A 67 2.60 -9.89 -0.14
C ASP A 67 3.38 -8.97 0.81
N GLU A 68 4.06 -7.94 0.27
CA GLU A 68 4.71 -6.89 1.08
C GLU A 68 3.71 -6.14 1.97
N VAL A 69 2.53 -5.81 1.44
CA VAL A 69 1.44 -5.17 2.19
C VAL A 69 0.89 -6.13 3.25
N ARG A 70 0.68 -7.40 2.92
CA ARG A 70 0.17 -8.40 3.87
C ARG A 70 1.11 -8.56 5.06
N ALA A 71 2.41 -8.64 4.81
CA ALA A 71 3.43 -8.83 5.84
C ALA A 71 3.50 -7.71 6.89
N VAL A 72 2.92 -6.54 6.61
CA VAL A 72 2.91 -5.38 7.52
C VAL A 72 1.52 -5.03 8.04
N ALA A 73 0.48 -5.69 7.53
CA ALA A 73 -0.92 -5.48 7.92
C ALA A 73 -1.44 -6.54 8.92
N GLU A 74 -0.69 -7.61 9.14
CA GLU A 74 -0.86 -8.59 10.23
C GLU A 74 -0.30 -8.07 11.56
#